data_AF-A0A397VHN1-F1
#
_entry.id   AF-A0A397VHN1-F1
#
_cell.length_a   1.000
_cell.length_b   1.000
_cell.length_c   1.000
_cell.angle_alpha   90.00
_cell.angle_beta   90.00
_cell.angle_gamma   90.00
#
_symmetry.space_group_name_H-M   'P 1'
#
loop_
_entity.id
_entity.type
_entity.pdbx_description
1 polymer ?
#
loop_
_entity_poly.entity_id
_entity_poly.type
_entity_poly.pdbx_seq_one_letter_code
_entity_poly.pdbx_strand_id
1 'polypeptide(L)'
;MAKYPIPPDALLLLKDKELDLDGLKGQNRNQKLKESLLLKFDDDPEEIIEDEDIIIPLETGTELHKKKNYQDAWKCFKQNAELEAADENNHSESQCRYAVSLLGDLNKEGNEDIKDKNRKEIIRYFELAAENQSKPNVDAMYYLGDIYVNGKLKVHKNKERGVNYLRLAANSNHERANALLKKLSA
;
A
#
# COMPACT_ATOMS: atom_id res chain seq x y z
N MET A 1 -7.72 54.09 12.03
CA MET A 1 -6.63 53.11 11.86
C MET A 1 -7.15 51.97 11.00
N ALA A 2 -6.75 51.93 9.73
CA ALA A 2 -7.05 50.84 8.80
C ALA A 2 -6.00 49.72 8.93
N LYS A 3 -6.40 48.45 8.79
CA LYS A 3 -5.54 47.28 8.56
C LYS A 3 -6.41 46.11 8.05
N TYR A 4 -6.34 45.57 6.84
CA TYR A 4 -5.86 46.02 5.53
C TYR A 4 -6.82 45.39 4.49
N PRO A 5 -6.89 45.96 3.27
CA PRO A 5 -7.79 45.60 2.19
C PRO A 5 -7.25 44.45 1.32
N ILE A 6 -8.14 43.89 0.49
CA ILE A 6 -7.77 42.95 -0.59
C ILE A 6 -6.70 43.65 -1.47
N PRO A 7 -5.55 43.00 -1.75
CA PRO A 7 -4.46 43.63 -2.50
C PRO A 7 -4.87 43.99 -3.95
N PRO A 8 -4.25 45.02 -4.57
CA PRO A 8 -4.64 45.52 -5.89
C PRO A 8 -4.34 44.57 -7.07
N ASP A 9 -3.63 43.47 -6.84
CA ASP A 9 -3.24 42.50 -7.87
C ASP A 9 -4.04 41.19 -7.80
N ALA A 10 -5.22 41.19 -7.16
CA ALA A 10 -6.12 40.05 -7.17
C ALA A 10 -6.84 39.92 -8.54
N LEU A 11 -6.10 39.43 -9.54
CA LEU A 11 -6.66 39.03 -10.83
C LEU A 11 -7.25 37.61 -10.72
N LEU A 12 -8.56 37.54 -10.42
CA LEU A 12 -9.38 36.34 -10.59
C LEU A 12 -10.32 36.47 -11.82
N LEU A 13 -9.83 37.09 -12.89
CA LEU A 13 -10.60 37.29 -14.11
C LEU A 13 -9.76 36.92 -15.32
N LEU A 14 -10.34 36.12 -16.22
CA LEU A 14 -9.82 35.92 -17.57
C LEU A 14 -9.87 37.25 -18.35
N LYS A 15 -9.13 37.37 -19.46
CA LYS A 15 -9.04 38.62 -20.25
C LYS A 15 -10.41 39.15 -20.74
N ASP A 16 -11.38 38.26 -20.75
CA ASP A 16 -12.75 38.39 -21.24
C ASP A 16 -13.71 38.84 -20.11
N LYS A 17 -13.21 39.01 -18.89
CA LYS A 17 -13.94 39.37 -17.65
C LYS A 17 -14.90 38.32 -17.11
N GLU A 18 -14.69 37.04 -17.43
CA GLU A 18 -15.36 35.91 -16.75
C GLU A 18 -14.54 35.38 -15.57
N LEU A 19 -15.24 34.84 -14.57
CA LEU A 19 -14.67 34.25 -13.35
C LEU A 19 -14.18 32.83 -13.64
N ASP A 20 -12.90 32.54 -13.38
CA ASP A 20 -12.30 31.21 -13.52
C ASP A 20 -12.82 30.28 -12.40
N LEU A 21 -13.74 29.38 -12.74
CA LEU A 21 -14.37 28.43 -11.81
C LEU A 21 -13.66 27.07 -11.79
N ASP A 22 -12.77 26.81 -12.75
CA ASP A 22 -12.11 25.53 -12.99
C ASP A 22 -10.65 25.49 -12.53
N GLY A 23 -10.04 26.64 -12.19
CA GLY A 23 -8.81 26.72 -11.42
C GLY A 23 -7.57 26.15 -12.11
N LEU A 24 -7.58 26.05 -13.45
CA LEU A 24 -6.56 25.31 -14.19
C LEU A 24 -5.31 26.10 -14.57
N LYS A 25 -5.17 27.38 -14.20
CA LYS A 25 -3.98 28.17 -14.60
C LYS A 25 -3.35 28.94 -13.44
N GLY A 26 -2.80 28.20 -12.49
CA GLY A 26 -1.99 28.74 -11.41
C GLY A 26 -0.99 27.75 -10.85
N GLN A 27 0.19 27.69 -11.48
CA GLN A 27 1.45 27.11 -10.98
C GLN A 27 1.71 25.60 -11.11
N ASN A 28 2.94 25.34 -11.57
CA ASN A 28 3.90 24.31 -11.15
C ASN A 28 4.22 23.14 -12.10
N ARG A 29 5.53 23.12 -12.40
CA ARG A 29 6.40 21.99 -12.71
C ARG A 29 5.97 20.71 -11.98
N ASN A 30 5.06 19.94 -12.57
CA ASN A 30 4.97 18.47 -12.51
C ASN A 30 3.89 17.90 -13.44
N GLN A 31 3.49 18.64 -14.49
CA GLN A 31 2.56 18.11 -15.50
C GLN A 31 3.23 17.12 -16.47
N LYS A 32 4.56 16.97 -16.47
CA LYS A 32 5.25 16.08 -17.43
C LYS A 32 5.31 14.61 -16.98
N LEU A 33 4.83 14.27 -15.78
CA LEU A 33 4.83 12.88 -15.29
C LEU A 33 3.43 12.27 -15.11
N LYS A 34 2.35 13.08 -15.10
CA LYS A 34 0.97 12.53 -15.09
C LYS A 34 0.36 12.36 -16.47
N GLU A 35 0.76 13.18 -17.45
CA GLU A 35 0.28 13.05 -18.84
C GLU A 35 0.91 11.86 -19.59
N SER A 36 2.01 11.31 -19.04
CA SER A 36 2.68 10.10 -19.53
C SER A 36 2.02 8.79 -19.06
N LEU A 37 1.10 8.87 -18.09
CA LEU A 37 0.38 7.73 -17.51
C LEU A 37 -1.12 7.78 -17.81
N LEU A 38 -1.61 8.86 -18.43
CA LEU A 38 -2.85 8.76 -19.19
C LEU A 38 -2.54 7.86 -20.39
N LEU A 39 -3.15 6.67 -20.39
CA LEU A 39 -3.34 5.92 -21.62
C LEU A 39 -3.92 6.91 -22.62
N LYS A 40 -3.18 7.17 -23.71
CA LYS A 40 -3.75 7.89 -24.83
C LYS A 40 -4.82 6.96 -25.37
N PHE A 41 -6.08 7.29 -25.11
CA PHE A 41 -7.18 6.68 -25.83
C PHE A 41 -7.07 7.19 -27.26
N ASP A 42 -6.24 6.51 -28.05
CA ASP A 42 -6.41 6.54 -29.49
C ASP A 42 -7.79 5.91 -29.71
N ASP A 43 -8.69 6.62 -30.38
CA ASP A 43 -10.08 6.19 -30.68
C ASP A 43 -10.08 5.01 -31.66
N ASP A 44 -9.37 3.93 -31.34
CA ASP A 44 -9.38 2.66 -32.04
C ASP A 44 -10.37 1.73 -31.32
N PRO A 45 -11.56 1.46 -31.88
CA PRO A 45 -12.65 0.75 -31.22
C PRO A 45 -12.37 -0.75 -30.95
N GLU A 46 -11.14 -1.22 -31.13
CA GLU A 46 -10.72 -2.61 -30.95
C GLU A 46 -9.45 -2.78 -30.10
N GLU A 47 -9.16 -1.87 -29.15
CA GLU A 47 -8.26 -2.24 -28.05
C GLU A 47 -8.98 -3.27 -27.17
N ILE A 48 -8.74 -4.55 -27.45
CA ILE A 48 -9.18 -5.68 -26.63
C ILE A 48 -8.49 -5.51 -25.29
N ILE A 49 -9.17 -4.91 -24.31
CA ILE A 49 -8.76 -4.94 -22.90
C ILE A 49 -8.71 -6.42 -22.54
N GLU A 50 -7.51 -6.98 -22.40
CA GLU A 50 -7.36 -8.36 -21.97
C GLU A 50 -7.98 -8.48 -20.56
N ASP A 51 -8.74 -9.55 -20.28
CA ASP A 51 -9.40 -9.77 -18.98
C ASP A 51 -8.42 -9.74 -17.77
N GLU A 52 -7.11 -9.73 -18.01
CA GLU A 52 -6.05 -9.62 -17.01
C GLU A 52 -5.80 -8.19 -16.49
N ASP A 53 -6.22 -7.16 -17.23
CA ASP A 53 -5.97 -5.74 -16.87
C ASP A 53 -7.07 -5.15 -15.96
N ILE A 54 -8.17 -5.87 -15.74
CA ILE A 54 -9.21 -5.45 -14.80
C ILE A 54 -8.70 -5.67 -13.37
N ILE A 55 -8.38 -4.57 -12.70
CA ILE A 55 -8.05 -4.55 -11.28
C ILE A 55 -9.30 -4.95 -10.49
N ILE A 56 -9.24 -6.11 -9.82
CA ILE A 56 -10.32 -6.58 -8.95
C ILE A 56 -10.30 -5.73 -7.66
N PRO A 57 -11.41 -5.08 -7.24
CA PRO A 57 -11.42 -4.30 -5.99
C PRO A 57 -11.06 -5.13 -4.76
N LEU A 58 -10.35 -4.54 -3.79
CA LEU A 58 -9.93 -5.22 -2.56
C LEU A 58 -11.10 -5.86 -1.78
N GLU A 59 -12.28 -5.22 -1.78
CA GLU A 59 -13.48 -5.76 -1.13
C GLU A 59 -13.88 -7.11 -1.75
N THR A 60 -13.85 -7.18 -3.09
CA THR A 60 -14.10 -8.42 -3.84
C THR A 60 -13.09 -9.50 -3.47
N GLY A 61 -11.79 -9.16 -3.36
CA GLY A 61 -10.76 -10.09 -2.89
C GLY A 61 -11.05 -10.62 -1.48
N THR A 62 -11.51 -9.75 -0.58
CA THR A 62 -11.89 -10.11 0.79
C THR A 62 -13.10 -11.05 0.82
N GLU A 63 -14.10 -10.82 -0.02
CA GLU A 63 -15.25 -11.73 -0.16
C GLU A 63 -14.85 -13.08 -0.72
N LEU A 64 -14.02 -13.11 -1.78
CA LEU A 64 -13.48 -14.34 -2.36
C LEU A 64 -12.73 -15.15 -1.30
N HIS A 65 -11.92 -14.48 -0.48
CA HIS A 65 -11.22 -15.11 0.64
C HIS A 65 -12.18 -15.71 1.67
N LYS A 66 -13.26 -14.98 2.04
CA LYS A 66 -14.31 -15.50 2.95
C LYS A 66 -15.02 -16.72 2.35
N LYS A 67 -15.23 -16.74 1.03
CA LYS A 67 -15.79 -17.87 0.26
C LYS A 67 -14.80 -19.02 0.05
N LYS A 68 -13.57 -18.92 0.58
CA LYS A 68 -12.45 -19.87 0.38
C LYS A 68 -12.00 -20.00 -1.07
N ASN A 69 -12.35 -19.05 -1.92
CA ASN A 69 -11.77 -18.91 -3.24
C ASN A 69 -10.45 -18.16 -3.13
N TYR A 70 -9.41 -18.90 -2.72
CA TYR A 70 -8.12 -18.32 -2.38
C TYR A 70 -7.36 -17.83 -3.61
N GLN A 71 -7.42 -18.54 -4.74
CA GLN A 71 -6.67 -18.17 -5.94
C GLN A 71 -7.08 -16.79 -6.46
N ASP A 72 -8.38 -16.56 -6.61
CA ASP A 72 -8.89 -15.28 -7.10
C ASP A 72 -8.70 -14.16 -6.06
N ALA A 73 -8.86 -14.47 -4.78
CA ALA A 73 -8.59 -13.52 -3.70
C ALA A 73 -7.13 -13.06 -3.72
N TRP A 74 -6.19 -13.97 -3.95
CA TRP A 74 -4.77 -13.68 -3.99
C TRP A 74 -4.38 -12.90 -5.23
N LYS A 75 -4.95 -13.22 -6.40
CA LYS A 75 -4.78 -12.42 -7.62
C LYS A 75 -5.21 -10.97 -7.35
N CYS A 76 -6.37 -10.79 -6.72
CA CYS A 76 -6.84 -9.47 -6.30
C CYS A 76 -5.87 -8.77 -5.34
N PHE A 77 -5.43 -9.43 -4.26
CA PHE A 77 -4.51 -8.81 -3.31
C PHE A 77 -3.18 -8.42 -3.96
N LYS A 78 -2.66 -9.25 -4.87
CA LYS A 78 -1.45 -8.96 -5.63
C LYS A 78 -1.62 -7.69 -6.48
N GLN A 79 -2.65 -7.64 -7.32
CA GLN A 79 -2.96 -6.48 -8.15
C GLN A 79 -3.07 -5.20 -7.29
N ASN A 80 -3.81 -5.27 -6.17
CA ASN A 80 -4.01 -4.11 -5.30
C ASN A 80 -2.74 -3.71 -4.51
N ALA A 81 -1.84 -4.65 -4.22
CA ALA A 81 -0.58 -4.39 -3.55
C ALA A 81 0.45 -3.74 -4.49
N GLU A 82 0.36 -3.98 -5.79
CA GLU A 82 1.27 -3.47 -6.83
C GLU A 82 0.87 -2.07 -7.33
N LEU A 83 -0.39 -1.67 -7.20
CA LEU A 83 -0.86 -0.35 -7.62
C LEU A 83 -0.34 0.77 -6.72
N GLU A 84 0.50 1.65 -7.25
CA GLU A 84 0.91 2.92 -6.59
C GLU A 84 -0.21 4.00 -6.60
N ALA A 85 -1.48 3.60 -6.71
CA ALA A 85 -2.57 4.54 -6.95
C ALA A 85 -2.89 5.37 -5.69
N ALA A 86 -2.91 6.69 -5.90
CA ALA A 86 -2.97 7.75 -4.91
C ALA A 86 -4.30 7.89 -4.12
N ASP A 87 -5.20 6.89 -4.14
CA ASP A 87 -6.50 6.95 -3.46
C ASP A 87 -6.57 6.02 -2.21
N GLU A 88 -5.61 6.30 -1.33
CA GLU A 88 -5.65 6.50 0.13
C GLU A 88 -6.35 5.59 1.15
N ASN A 89 -7.25 4.64 0.87
CA ASN A 89 -7.97 4.03 2.00
C ASN A 89 -7.53 2.65 2.50
N ASN A 90 -6.97 1.75 1.67
CA ASN A 90 -6.65 0.38 2.12
C ASN A 90 -5.41 -0.26 1.45
N HIS A 91 -4.49 0.52 0.87
CA HIS A 91 -3.32 -0.06 0.18
C HIS A 91 -2.44 -0.93 1.10
N SER A 92 -2.18 -0.47 2.33
CA SER A 92 -1.40 -1.23 3.32
C SER A 92 -2.07 -2.53 3.77
N GLU A 93 -3.40 -2.58 3.74
CA GLU A 93 -4.17 -3.80 4.02
C GLU A 93 -3.99 -4.83 2.90
N SER A 94 -4.07 -4.41 1.63
CA SER A 94 -3.80 -5.28 0.48
C SER A 94 -2.39 -5.86 0.53
N GLN A 95 -1.39 -5.01 0.79
CA GLN A 95 0.01 -5.42 0.92
C GLN A 95 0.20 -6.43 2.05
N CYS A 96 -0.40 -6.19 3.22
CA CYS A 96 -0.33 -7.13 4.34
C CYS A 96 -1.01 -8.47 4.00
N ARG A 97 -2.21 -8.45 3.38
CA ARG A 97 -2.92 -9.67 2.98
C ARG A 97 -2.16 -10.48 1.94
N TYR A 98 -1.56 -9.81 0.95
CA TYR A 98 -0.73 -10.46 -0.05
C TYR A 98 0.51 -11.11 0.58
N ALA A 99 1.21 -10.41 1.48
CA ALA A 99 2.33 -10.99 2.22
C ALA A 99 1.93 -12.21 3.07
N VAL A 100 0.77 -12.16 3.74
CA VAL A 100 0.23 -13.30 4.50
C VAL A 100 -0.14 -14.47 3.58
N SER A 101 -0.66 -14.20 2.39
CA SER A 101 -0.90 -15.24 1.37
C SER A 101 0.39 -15.95 0.99
N LEU A 102 1.43 -15.18 0.65
CA LEU A 102 2.73 -15.71 0.26
C LEU A 102 3.35 -16.57 1.38
N LEU A 103 3.13 -16.24 2.66
CA LEU A 103 3.53 -17.11 3.78
C LEU A 103 2.86 -18.50 3.73
N GLY A 104 1.60 -18.56 3.32
CA GLY A 104 0.88 -19.82 3.15
C GLY A 104 1.45 -20.68 2.03
N ASP A 105 1.79 -20.05 0.90
CA ASP A 105 2.37 -20.74 -0.26
C ASP A 105 3.81 -21.18 -0.02
N LEU A 106 4.58 -20.41 0.77
CA LEU A 106 5.95 -20.75 1.14
C LEU A 106 6.08 -22.13 1.81
N ASN A 107 5.04 -22.57 2.52
CA ASN A 107 5.02 -23.87 3.20
C ASN A 107 4.66 -25.04 2.27
N LYS A 108 4.02 -24.76 1.14
CA LYS A 108 3.62 -25.75 0.13
C LYS A 108 4.65 -25.88 -0.99
N GLU A 109 5.42 -24.83 -1.22
CA GLU A 109 6.46 -24.81 -2.24
C GLU A 109 7.62 -25.74 -1.87
N GLY A 110 8.02 -26.58 -2.82
CA GLY A 110 9.14 -27.50 -2.68
C GLY A 110 10.46 -26.95 -3.24
N ASN A 111 10.37 -25.98 -4.15
CA ASN A 111 11.53 -25.35 -4.78
C ASN A 111 12.12 -24.25 -3.90
N GLU A 112 13.39 -24.41 -3.51
CA GLU A 112 14.04 -23.49 -2.58
C GLU A 112 14.32 -22.10 -3.17
N ASP A 113 14.59 -22.00 -4.47
CA ASP A 113 14.82 -20.72 -5.14
C ASP A 113 13.55 -19.86 -5.18
N ILE A 114 12.39 -20.50 -5.40
CA ILE A 114 11.09 -19.83 -5.34
C ILE A 114 10.81 -19.38 -3.91
N LYS A 115 11.08 -20.22 -2.91
CA LYS A 115 10.93 -19.84 -1.50
C LYS A 115 11.83 -18.67 -1.13
N ASP A 116 13.07 -18.61 -1.64
CA ASP A 116 13.96 -17.48 -1.40
C ASP A 116 13.43 -16.17 -1.98
N LYS A 117 12.85 -16.22 -3.19
CA LYS A 117 12.15 -15.06 -3.78
C LYS A 117 10.97 -14.64 -2.92
N ASN A 118 10.09 -15.59 -2.58
CA ASN A 118 8.89 -15.32 -1.78
C ASN A 118 9.25 -14.77 -0.40
N ARG A 119 10.30 -15.28 0.27
CA ARG A 119 10.77 -14.73 1.56
C ARG A 119 11.07 -13.24 1.46
N LYS A 120 11.82 -12.82 0.42
CA LYS A 120 12.18 -11.41 0.21
C LYS A 120 10.95 -10.57 -0.10
N GLU A 121 10.04 -11.09 -0.93
CA GLU A 121 8.81 -10.42 -1.31
C GLU A 121 7.86 -10.22 -0.11
N ILE A 122 7.69 -11.24 0.72
CA ILE A 122 6.92 -11.17 1.98
C ILE A 122 7.44 -10.04 2.87
N ILE A 123 8.76 -9.97 3.09
CA ILE A 123 9.36 -8.93 3.92
C ILE A 123 9.11 -7.56 3.32
N ARG A 124 9.35 -7.40 2.02
CA ARG A 124 9.12 -6.14 1.29
C ARG A 124 7.69 -5.64 1.46
N TYR A 125 6.69 -6.50 1.24
CA TYR A 125 5.29 -6.09 1.36
C TYR A 125 4.86 -5.81 2.80
N PHE A 126 5.41 -6.53 3.78
CA PHE A 126 5.19 -6.15 5.17
C PHE A 126 5.84 -4.81 5.51
N GLU A 127 7.04 -4.51 5.01
CA GLU A 127 7.69 -3.19 5.20
C GLU A 127 6.84 -2.09 4.59
N LEU A 128 6.40 -2.24 3.33
CA LEU A 128 5.52 -1.27 2.68
C LEU A 128 4.20 -1.06 3.45
N ALA A 129 3.59 -2.14 3.94
CA ALA A 129 2.35 -2.06 4.70
C ALA A 129 2.54 -1.38 6.07
N ALA A 130 3.60 -1.75 6.79
CA ALA A 130 3.90 -1.24 8.12
C ALA A 130 4.39 0.22 8.10
N GLU A 131 5.07 0.64 7.05
CA GLU A 131 5.69 1.98 6.91
C GLU A 131 4.88 2.92 6.02
N ASN A 132 3.67 2.50 5.63
CA ASN A 132 2.76 3.35 4.89
C ASN A 132 2.48 4.65 5.67
N GLN A 133 2.70 5.81 5.04
CA GLN A 133 2.66 7.11 5.70
C GLN A 133 1.24 7.52 6.13
N SER A 134 0.22 7.16 5.34
CA SER A 134 -1.16 7.57 5.58
C SER A 134 -1.88 6.60 6.52
N LYS A 135 -1.75 5.29 6.27
CA LYS A 135 -2.43 4.24 7.03
C LYS A 135 -1.51 3.05 7.28
N PRO A 136 -0.61 3.12 8.27
CA PRO A 136 0.26 2.00 8.64
C PRO A 136 -0.56 0.75 9.05
N ASN A 137 -0.14 -0.43 8.60
CA ASN A 137 -0.79 -1.69 8.96
C ASN A 137 -0.18 -2.29 10.24
N VAL A 138 -1.03 -2.43 11.26
CA VAL A 138 -0.62 -2.92 12.60
C VAL A 138 -0.24 -4.40 12.58
N ASP A 139 -0.92 -5.22 11.77
CA ASP A 139 -0.60 -6.65 11.64
C ASP A 139 0.77 -6.83 10.96
N ALA A 140 1.06 -6.04 9.93
CA ALA A 140 2.36 -6.04 9.26
C ALA A 140 3.50 -5.67 10.22
N MET A 141 3.30 -4.67 11.08
CA MET A 141 4.26 -4.34 12.15
C MET A 141 4.49 -5.54 13.09
N TYR A 142 3.43 -6.22 13.51
CA TYR A 142 3.56 -7.44 14.31
C TYR A 142 4.36 -8.52 13.59
N TYR A 143 4.07 -8.80 12.31
CA TYR A 143 4.77 -9.81 11.53
C TYR A 143 6.26 -9.48 11.37
N LEU A 144 6.62 -8.23 11.03
CA LEU A 144 8.03 -7.81 10.96
C LEU A 144 8.73 -7.94 12.30
N GLY A 145 8.04 -7.54 13.37
CA GLY A 145 8.54 -7.68 14.74
C GLY A 145 8.92 -9.12 15.07
N ASP A 146 7.99 -10.05 14.84
CA ASP A 146 8.19 -11.48 15.04
C ASP A 146 9.28 -12.06 14.11
N ILE A 147 9.31 -11.66 12.84
CA ILE A 147 10.33 -12.07 11.87
C ILE A 147 11.74 -11.69 12.34
N TYR A 148 11.97 -10.43 12.72
CA TYR A 148 13.30 -9.96 13.10
C TYR A 148 13.74 -10.44 14.48
N VAL A 149 12.83 -10.56 15.45
CA VAL A 149 13.16 -11.10 16.78
C VAL A 149 13.57 -12.57 16.68
N ASN A 150 12.79 -13.36 15.94
CA ASN A 150 12.96 -14.81 15.90
C ASN A 150 13.81 -15.30 14.72
N GLY A 151 14.19 -14.43 13.79
CA GLY A 151 14.96 -14.78 12.60
C GLY A 151 14.16 -15.67 11.64
N LYS A 152 12.84 -15.43 11.55
CA LYS A 152 11.97 -16.18 10.62
C LYS A 152 12.34 -15.81 9.17
N LEU A 153 11.86 -16.62 8.22
CA LEU A 153 12.13 -16.40 6.80
C LEU A 153 13.64 -16.29 6.49
N LYS A 154 14.48 -17.03 7.21
CA LYS A 154 15.96 -17.02 7.07
C LYS A 154 16.59 -15.62 7.19
N VAL A 155 15.91 -14.67 7.84
CA VAL A 155 16.43 -13.32 8.09
C VAL A 155 17.39 -13.35 9.26
N HIS A 156 18.48 -12.58 9.18
CA HIS A 156 19.38 -12.40 10.32
C HIS A 156 18.63 -11.71 11.46
N LYS A 157 18.74 -12.27 12.68
CA LYS A 157 18.04 -11.72 13.84
C LYS A 157 18.47 -10.29 14.09
N ASN A 158 17.51 -9.39 14.16
CA ASN A 158 17.71 -8.02 14.60
C ASN A 158 16.69 -7.74 15.71
N LYS A 159 17.07 -8.09 16.94
CA LYS A 159 16.17 -7.97 18.10
C LYS A 159 15.73 -6.53 18.33
N GLU A 160 16.63 -5.57 18.15
CA GLU A 160 16.31 -4.15 18.34
C GLU A 160 15.23 -3.70 17.35
N ARG A 161 15.47 -3.92 16.04
CA ARG A 161 14.50 -3.59 14.99
C ARG A 161 13.17 -4.32 15.21
N GLY A 162 13.22 -5.61 15.55
CA GLY A 162 12.03 -6.40 15.80
C GLY A 162 11.22 -5.92 17.01
N VAL A 163 11.88 -5.61 18.14
CA VAL A 163 11.21 -5.05 19.32
C VAL A 163 10.59 -3.68 19.03
N ASN A 164 11.22 -2.86 18.19
CA ASN A 164 10.65 -1.57 17.79
C ASN A 164 9.34 -1.73 17.04
N TYR A 165 9.26 -2.60 16.02
CA TYR A 165 7.99 -2.88 15.34
C TYR A 165 6.93 -3.49 16.29
N LEU A 166 7.32 -4.40 17.19
CA LEU A 166 6.39 -4.97 18.16
C LEU A 166 5.84 -3.90 19.12
N ARG A 167 6.64 -2.92 19.52
CA ARG A 167 6.17 -1.78 20.34
C ARG A 167 5.18 -0.92 19.57
N LEU A 168 5.44 -0.62 18.30
CA LEU A 168 4.51 0.12 17.45
C LEU A 168 3.16 -0.60 17.34
N ALA A 169 3.19 -1.92 17.11
CA ALA A 169 1.98 -2.74 17.06
C ALA A 169 1.25 -2.79 18.42
N ALA A 170 1.99 -2.96 19.52
CA ALA A 170 1.46 -3.00 20.87
C ALA A 170 0.81 -1.68 21.31
N ASN A 171 1.39 -0.54 20.92
CA ASN A 171 0.82 0.79 21.14
C ASN A 171 -0.52 0.99 20.42
N SER A 172 -0.75 0.23 19.36
CA SER A 172 -2.03 0.16 18.63
C SER A 172 -2.97 -0.93 19.19
N ASN A 173 -2.74 -1.37 20.43
CA ASN A 173 -3.50 -2.41 21.14
C ASN A 173 -3.44 -3.82 20.51
N HIS A 174 -2.42 -4.14 19.70
CA HIS A 174 -2.28 -5.48 19.13
C HIS A 174 -1.90 -6.51 20.22
N GLU A 175 -2.83 -7.40 20.56
CA GLU A 175 -2.70 -8.34 21.69
C GLU A 175 -1.50 -9.29 21.56
N ARG A 176 -1.28 -9.87 20.36
CA ARG A 176 -0.14 -10.79 20.15
C ARG A 176 1.21 -10.09 20.25
N ALA A 177 1.31 -8.83 19.86
CA ALA A 177 2.53 -8.03 20.00
C ALA A 177 2.83 -7.77 21.47
N ASN A 178 1.81 -7.39 22.25
CA ASN A 178 1.90 -7.26 23.70
C ASN A 178 2.34 -8.56 24.39
N ALA A 179 1.73 -9.68 24.03
CA ALA A 179 2.10 -10.99 24.57
C ALA A 179 3.55 -11.37 24.24
N LEU A 180 3.99 -11.13 23.00
CA LEU A 180 5.35 -11.43 22.55
C LEU A 180 6.38 -10.53 23.27
N LEU A 181 6.11 -9.23 23.41
CA LEU A 181 6.98 -8.32 24.17
C LEU A 181 7.13 -8.76 25.63
N LYS A 182 6.04 -9.13 26.31
CA LYS A 182 6.07 -9.65 27.69
C LYS A 182 6.96 -10.88 27.80
N LYS A 183 6.87 -11.80 26.82
CA LYS A 183 7.71 -13.01 26.76
C LYS A 183 9.19 -12.68 26.53
N LEU A 184 9.51 -11.60 25.84
CA LEU A 184 10.89 -11.17 25.60
C LEU A 184 11.52 -10.44 26.80
N SER A 185 10.71 -9.88 27.68
CA SER A 185 11.14 -9.22 28.93
C SER A 185 11.12 -10.12 30.17
N ALA A 186 10.57 -11.33 30.05
CA ALA A 186 10.52 -12.34 31.11
C ALA A 186 11.78 -13.21 31.10
#